data_AF-D1PNV4-F1
#
_entry.id   AF-D1PNV4-F1
#
_cell.length_a   1.000
_cell.length_b   1.000
_cell.length_c   1.000
_cell.angle_alpha   90.00
_cell.angle_beta   90.00
_cell.angle_gamma   90.00
#
_symmetry.space_group_name_H-M   'P 1'
#
loop_
_entity.id
_entity.type
_entity.pdbx_description
1 polymer ?
#
loop_
_entity_poly.entity_id
_entity_poly.type
_entity_poly.pdbx_seq_one_letter_code
_entity_poly.pdbx_strand_id
1 'polypeptide(L)'
;MNPYGILTSYEERMKANLQRYQRPEKAGTFRLRLDHRTWGKRMCLFCYFTDLDTGEKIRLACWRGAGERYAPRKCTIDFAKVRDRTCWRCTLAVNVYGIIDWIDAEQL
;
A
#
# COMPACT_ATOMS: atom_id res chain seq x y z
N MET A 1 19.24 5.50 9.37
CA MET A 1 18.51 5.98 8.18
C MET A 1 17.67 4.82 7.67
N ASN A 2 16.36 4.99 7.45
CA ASN A 2 15.52 3.91 6.94
C ASN A 2 15.85 3.65 5.46
N PRO A 3 16.46 2.51 5.09
CA PRO A 3 17.02 2.30 3.75
C PRO A 3 15.95 2.33 2.64
N TYR A 4 14.68 2.12 2.99
CA TYR A 4 13.59 2.01 2.03
C TYR A 4 12.56 3.13 2.16
N GLY A 5 12.77 4.15 3.00
CA GLY A 5 11.88 5.31 3.09
C GLY A 5 10.56 5.08 3.84
N ILE A 6 10.42 3.98 4.58
CA ILE A 6 9.22 3.75 5.42
C ILE A 6 9.19 4.80 6.55
N LEU A 7 8.07 5.49 6.70
CA LEU A 7 7.89 6.52 7.73
C LEU A 7 7.71 5.85 9.10
N THR A 8 8.58 6.21 10.04
CA THR A 8 8.68 5.59 11.37
C THR A 8 8.34 6.56 12.50
N SER A 9 8.62 7.85 12.33
CA SER A 9 8.34 8.85 13.37
C SER A 9 6.93 9.46 13.23
N TYR A 10 6.44 10.06 14.32
CA TYR A 10 5.18 10.82 14.29
C TYR A 10 5.25 12.04 13.36
N GLU A 11 6.37 12.77 13.39
CA GLU A 11 6.58 13.97 12.57
C GLU A 11 6.58 13.65 11.08
N GLU A 12 7.25 12.56 10.68
CA GLU A 12 7.24 12.07 9.30
C GLU A 12 5.81 11.78 8.81
N ARG A 13 5.03 11.09 9.65
CA ARG A 13 3.62 10.74 9.36
C ARG A 13 2.73 11.97 9.28
N MET A 14 2.95 12.98 10.13
CA MET A 14 2.21 14.24 10.11
C MET A 14 2.54 15.07 8.87
N LYS A 15 3.83 15.19 8.52
CA LYS A 15 4.28 15.90 7.31
C LYS A 15 3.75 15.25 6.03
N ALA A 16 3.66 13.92 5.99
CA ALA A 16 3.06 13.16 4.90
C ALA A 16 1.52 13.26 4.83
N ASN A 17 0.89 13.84 5.86
CA ASN A 17 -0.56 14.03 5.96
C ASN A 17 -1.37 12.76 5.63
N LEU A 18 -0.99 11.66 6.28
CA LEU A 18 -1.51 10.31 5.98
C LEU A 18 -3.03 10.16 6.23
N GLN A 19 -3.65 11.11 6.94
CA GLN A 19 -5.09 11.15 7.20
C GLN A 19 -5.92 11.37 5.92
N ARG A 20 -5.32 11.90 4.86
CA ARG A 20 -5.99 12.10 3.57
C ARG A 20 -6.19 10.81 2.76
N TYR A 21 -5.54 9.71 3.13
CA TYR A 21 -5.63 8.45 2.41
C TYR A 21 -6.67 7.54 3.06
N GLN A 22 -7.66 7.14 2.27
CA GLN A 22 -8.80 6.35 2.73
C GLN A 22 -8.69 4.89 2.30
N ARG A 23 -9.49 4.01 2.91
CA ARG A 23 -9.64 2.65 2.39
C ARG A 23 -10.32 2.72 1.00
N PRO A 24 -9.99 1.79 0.08
CA PRO A 24 -10.67 1.73 -1.20
C PRO A 24 -12.16 1.46 -1.00
N GLU A 25 -13.01 2.15 -1.76
CA GLU A 25 -14.47 2.01 -1.71
C GLU A 25 -15.00 0.99 -2.72
N LYS A 26 -14.22 0.69 -3.77
CA LYS A 26 -14.57 -0.26 -4.84
C LYS A 26 -13.42 -1.23 -5.13
N ALA A 27 -13.78 -2.44 -5.50
CA ALA A 27 -12.86 -3.42 -6.09
C ALA A 27 -12.59 -3.10 -7.56
N GLY A 28 -11.51 -3.66 -8.11
CA GLY A 28 -11.09 -3.40 -9.48
C GLY A 28 -9.58 -3.34 -9.64
N THR A 29 -9.12 -2.89 -10.80
CA THR A 29 -7.71 -2.68 -11.09
C THR A 29 -7.43 -1.19 -11.26
N PHE A 30 -6.37 -0.71 -10.62
CA PHE A 30 -6.04 0.73 -10.54
C PHE A 30 -4.59 0.99 -10.87
N ARG A 31 -4.31 2.13 -11.50
CA ARG A 31 -2.94 2.62 -11.74
C ARG A 31 -2.54 3.53 -10.59
N LEU A 32 -1.73 3.00 -9.67
CA LEU A 32 -1.44 3.64 -8.40
C LEU A 32 0.05 4.01 -8.30
N ARG A 33 0.35 5.24 -7.89
CA ARG A 33 1.71 5.64 -7.48
C ARG A 33 1.86 5.51 -5.98
N LEU A 34 2.87 4.76 -5.54
CA LEU A 34 3.19 4.62 -4.12
C LEU A 34 3.82 5.91 -3.60
N ASP A 35 3.12 6.64 -2.73
CA ASP A 35 3.65 7.89 -2.17
C ASP A 35 4.43 7.66 -0.88
N HIS A 36 3.90 6.83 0.02
CA HIS A 36 4.48 6.59 1.35
C HIS A 36 4.20 5.17 1.85
N ARG A 37 4.96 4.76 2.88
CA ARG A 37 4.73 3.52 3.63
C ARG A 37 4.86 3.72 5.13
N THR A 38 4.07 3.00 5.93
CA THR A 38 4.21 2.96 7.40
C THR A 38 4.00 1.56 7.96
N TRP A 39 4.70 1.26 9.06
CA TRP A 39 4.39 0.10 9.89
C TRP A 39 3.12 0.34 10.73
N GLY A 40 2.20 -0.62 10.67
CA GLY A 40 1.02 -0.71 11.53
C GLY A 40 1.25 -1.53 12.79
N LYS A 41 0.25 -1.58 13.68
CA LYS A 41 0.36 -2.17 15.03
C LYS A 41 0.43 -3.71 15.08
N ARG A 42 0.14 -4.43 13.98
CA ARG A 42 0.01 -5.91 13.95
C ARG A 42 0.72 -6.55 12.76
N MET A 43 2.01 -6.24 12.56
CA MET A 43 2.80 -6.83 11.47
C MET A 43 2.17 -6.61 10.09
N CYS A 44 1.58 -5.44 9.90
CA CYS A 44 1.07 -4.98 8.62
C CYS A 44 1.87 -3.76 8.17
N LEU A 45 2.04 -3.64 6.86
CA LEU A 45 2.61 -2.47 6.22
C LEU A 45 1.48 -1.75 5.50
N PHE A 46 1.22 -0.50 5.87
CA PHE A 46 0.33 0.36 5.09
C PHE A 46 1.10 0.99 3.94
N CYS A 47 0.56 0.85 2.75
CA CYS A 47 1.03 1.51 1.54
C CYS A 47 0.01 2.58 1.14
N TYR A 48 0.51 3.80 0.97
CA TYR A 48 -0.30 4.98 0.66
C TYR A 48 -0.07 5.34 -0.79
N PHE A 49 -1.14 5.35 -1.56
CA PHE A 49 -1.12 5.52 -3.00
C PHE A 49 -1.93 6.74 -3.43
N THR A 50 -1.49 7.36 -4.52
CA THR A 50 -2.33 8.25 -5.32
C THR A 50 -2.71 7.53 -6.60
N ASP A 51 -4.00 7.48 -6.89
CA ASP A 51 -4.54 7.02 -8.17
C ASP A 51 -4.11 7.98 -9.29
N LEU A 52 -3.51 7.44 -10.35
CA LEU A 52 -2.96 8.22 -11.46
C LEU A 52 -4.05 8.74 -12.40
N ASP A 53 -5.21 8.08 -12.44
CA ASP A 53 -6.31 8.42 -13.34
C ASP A 53 -7.29 9.38 -12.63
N THR A 54 -7.52 9.24 -11.32
CA THR A 54 -8.49 10.08 -10.56
C THR A 54 -7.86 11.05 -9.57
N GLY A 55 -6.60 10.85 -9.17
CA GLY A 55 -5.95 11.61 -8.10
C GLY A 55 -6.40 11.22 -6.68
N GLU A 56 -7.27 10.21 -6.55
CA GLU A 56 -7.74 9.73 -5.26
C GLU A 56 -6.62 9.15 -4.41
N LYS A 57 -6.74 9.32 -3.09
CA LYS A 57 -5.74 8.87 -2.12
C LYS A 57 -6.20 7.59 -1.44
N ILE A 58 -5.53 6.49 -1.76
CA ILE A 58 -5.91 5.14 -1.35
C ILE A 58 -4.87 4.58 -0.39
N ARG A 59 -5.33 3.94 0.68
CA ARG A 59 -4.50 3.22 1.65
C ARG A 59 -4.78 1.72 1.55
N LEU A 60 -3.77 0.98 1.14
CA LEU A 60 -3.78 -0.48 1.08
C LEU A 60 -2.90 -1.07 2.18
N ALA A 61 -3.19 -2.30 2.59
CA ALA A 61 -2.43 -3.00 3.62
C ALA A 61 -1.80 -4.27 3.04
N CYS A 62 -0.48 -4.42 3.23
CA CYS A 62 0.21 -5.69 3.11
C CYS A 62 0.24 -6.37 4.48
N TRP A 63 0.00 -7.67 4.48
CA TRP A 63 0.19 -8.52 5.66
C TRP A 63 1.45 -9.35 5.49
N ARG A 64 2.10 -9.70 6.59
CA ARG A 64 3.29 -10.55 6.55
C ARG A 64 2.95 -11.92 5.97
N GLY A 65 3.51 -12.24 4.80
CA GLY A 65 3.38 -13.53 4.14
C GLY A 65 4.48 -14.51 4.52
N ALA A 66 4.51 -15.66 3.84
CA ALA A 66 5.58 -16.65 3.98
C ALA A 66 6.95 -16.05 3.60
N GLY A 67 7.97 -16.26 4.44
CA GLY A 67 9.30 -15.68 4.25
C GLY A 67 9.41 -14.19 4.62
N GLU A 68 8.54 -13.70 5.51
CA GLU A 68 8.57 -12.35 6.11
C GLU A 68 8.41 -11.17 5.13
N ARG A 69 7.88 -11.44 3.94
CA ARG A 69 7.61 -10.42 2.92
C ARG A 69 6.29 -9.70 3.19
N TYR A 70 6.25 -8.40 2.88
CA TYR A 70 5.04 -7.59 2.95
C TYR A 70 4.53 -7.35 1.54
N ALA A 71 3.68 -8.27 1.06
CA ALA A 71 3.18 -8.25 -0.30
C ALA A 71 1.64 -8.40 -0.34
N PRO A 72 1.00 -7.96 -1.44
CA PRO A 72 -0.34 -8.41 -1.81
C PRO A 72 -0.42 -9.94 -1.87
N ARG A 73 -1.62 -10.51 -1.73
CA ARG A 73 -1.81 -11.96 -1.55
C ARG A 73 -1.17 -12.83 -2.65
N LYS A 74 -1.19 -12.40 -3.91
CA LYS A 74 -0.66 -13.13 -5.07
C LYS A 74 0.67 -12.58 -5.59
N CYS A 75 1.15 -11.48 -5.02
CA CYS A 75 2.34 -10.80 -5.48
C CYS A 75 3.57 -11.31 -4.72
N THR A 76 4.70 -11.47 -5.41
CA THR A 76 5.96 -11.91 -4.78
C THR A 76 6.86 -10.74 -4.36
N ILE A 77 6.48 -9.51 -4.70
CA ILE A 77 7.24 -8.28 -4.48
C ILE A 77 7.04 -7.80 -3.06
N ASP A 78 8.15 -7.61 -2.35
CA ASP A 78 8.16 -7.12 -0.98
C ASP A 78 8.05 -5.58 -0.95
N PHE A 79 6.86 -5.05 -0.68
CA PHE A 79 6.61 -3.61 -0.60
C PHE A 79 7.36 -2.92 0.54
N ALA A 80 7.88 -3.67 1.52
CA ALA A 80 8.80 -3.11 2.51
C ALA A 80 10.13 -2.63 1.87
N LYS A 81 10.50 -3.15 0.70
CA LYS A 81 11.78 -2.87 0.01
C LYS A 81 11.63 -2.05 -1.28
N VAL A 82 10.41 -1.86 -1.75
CA VAL A 82 10.09 -0.99 -2.90
C VAL A 82 10.55 0.45 -2.60
N ARG A 83 10.73 1.30 -3.61
CA ARG A 83 10.96 2.74 -3.40
C ARG A 83 9.66 3.51 -3.56
N ASP A 84 9.51 4.60 -2.82
CA ASP A 84 8.42 5.54 -3.05
C ASP A 84 8.52 6.13 -4.47
N ARG A 85 7.40 6.68 -4.95
CA ARG A 85 7.15 7.21 -6.31
C ARG A 85 7.18 6.17 -7.43
N THR A 86 7.25 4.88 -7.10
CA THR A 86 7.04 3.79 -8.07
C THR A 86 5.56 3.65 -8.43
N CYS A 87 5.29 3.26 -9.68
CA CYS A 87 3.95 3.10 -10.22
C CYS A 87 3.59 1.63 -10.37
N TRP A 88 2.35 1.30 -10.06
CA TRP A 88 1.87 -0.07 -9.95
C TRP A 88 0.47 -0.19 -10.53
N ARG A 89 0.21 -1.32 -11.17
CA ARG A 89 -1.14 -1.79 -11.46
C ARG A 89 -1.57 -2.65 -10.28
N CYS A 90 -2.42 -2.11 -9.41
CA CYS A 90 -2.90 -2.77 -8.21
C CYS A 90 -4.27 -3.38 -8.44
N THR A 91 -4.43 -4.66 -8.09
CA THR A 91 -5.69 -5.40 -8.21
C THR A 91 -6.32 -5.57 -6.84
N LEU A 92 -7.54 -5.08 -6.68
CA LEU A 92 -8.34 -5.14 -5.46
C LEU A 92 -9.57 -6.03 -5.67
N ALA A 93 -9.91 -6.87 -4.70
CA ALA A 93 -11.10 -7.72 -4.76
C ALA A 93 -11.85 -7.75 -3.44
N VAL A 94 -13.17 -7.89 -3.50
CA VAL A 94 -14.02 -8.10 -2.33
C VAL A 94 -13.82 -9.54 -1.84
N ASN A 95 -13.53 -9.73 -0.56
CA ASN A 95 -13.44 -11.05 0.04
C ASN A 95 -14.82 -11.55 0.54
N VAL A 96 -14.86 -12.77 1.09
CA VAL A 96 -16.09 -13.42 1.57
C VAL A 96 -16.84 -12.64 2.66
N TYR A 97 -16.18 -11.67 3.32
CA TYR A 97 -16.76 -10.81 4.36
C TYR A 97 -17.17 -9.43 3.84
N GLY A 98 -17.12 -9.20 2.52
CA GLY A 98 -17.44 -7.89 1.94
C GLY A 98 -16.31 -6.85 2.07
N ILE A 99 -15.12 -7.26 2.50
CA ILE A 99 -13.97 -6.35 2.68
C ILE A 99 -13.12 -6.34 1.41
N ILE A 100 -12.72 -5.16 0.95
CA ILE A 100 -11.83 -5.01 -0.20
C ILE A 100 -10.39 -5.30 0.23
N ASP A 101 -9.84 -6.40 -0.29
CA ASP A 101 -8.46 -6.84 -0.10
C ASP A 101 -7.58 -6.44 -1.28
N TRP A 102 -6.30 -6.20 -1.00
CA TRP A 102 -5.28 -6.01 -2.03
C TRP A 102 -4.72 -7.37 -2.46
N ILE A 103 -5.06 -7.76 -3.69
CA ILE A 103 -4.81 -9.11 -4.20
C ILE A 103 -3.48 -9.20 -4.92
N ASP A 104 -3.19 -8.23 -5.78
CA ASP A 104 -2.01 -8.28 -6.63
C ASP A 104 -1.45 -6.89 -6.94
N ALA A 105 -0.19 -6.87 -7.38
CA ALA A 105 0.46 -5.67 -7.88
C ALA A 105 1.52 -6.02 -8.94
N GLU A 106 1.42 -5.36 -10.09
CA GLU A 106 2.38 -5.44 -11.19
C GLU A 106 3.04 -4.07 -11.37
N GLN A 107 4.35 -4.03 -11.59
CA GLN A 107 5.05 -2.77 -11.82
C GLN A 107 4.68 -2.20 -13.20
N LEU A 108 4.43 -0.89 -13.27
CA LEU A 108 4.18 -0.14 -14.51
C LEU A 108 5.48 0.43 -15.11
#